data_AF-A0A402C3L8-F1
#
_entry.id   AF-A0A402C3L8-F1
#
_cell.length_a   1.000
_cell.length_b   1.000
_cell.length_c   1.000
_cell.angle_alpha   90.00
_cell.angle_beta   90.00
_cell.angle_gamma   90.00
#
_symmetry.space_group_name_H-M   'P 1'
#
loop_
_entity.id
_entity.type
_entity.pdbx_description
1 polymer ?
#
loop_
_entity_poly.entity_id
_entity_poly.type
_entity_poly.pdbx_seq_one_letter_code
_entity_poly.pdbx_strand_id
1 'polypeptide(L)'
;MMSTPTLPLDPVRASLDRSLHALAGLGGDLIAHANRIGVILWSPPRVVIVGRLKAGKSTLVNALIGAPVAETAALEATRLVAVYQDGAPSRAEVVGLDGTRRPIDLVRGQPADLGVPATDIAYIHRYLPSAAIRDVTLVDTPGLATLTEANETATRRVLIDGFEQTRTASVDADAAVFLFDSSPRADEVALLKQLGFTPLNTLGVLSRADGFGEGALGQRNPIEHAHQHARTLAAQLADTVMTVVPISGLMAETSHTGALTEVDARTLAELGGFAPFDLIDLLESDDTRYLTAQQRDRLVDLLGEYGIIHGRQIAARGAAALNEWLADNSGIRPLRQILHNSVAEFASVHRAQRILLELENLAYSHPARDHIRGIVHQVREDPAMQPIVLFGALRSMLEADPRSPVAAELRRLLQGRTVAEKLGLPPEAPIQQVRAEARTKLSWAQGQALSTMTAAEDAALVTLIRTYNTLSQ
;
A
#
# COMPACT_ATOMS: atom_id res chain seq x y z
N MET A 1 -13.70 -31.01 13.61
CA MET A 1 -14.24 -30.47 12.34
C MET A 1 -14.97 -29.17 12.64
N MET A 2 -14.21 -28.11 12.93
CA MET A 2 -14.79 -26.78 13.14
C MET A 2 -14.91 -26.13 11.78
N SER A 3 -16.15 -26.05 11.29
CA SER A 3 -16.55 -25.31 10.12
C SER A 3 -16.01 -23.89 10.24
N THR A 4 -15.13 -23.51 9.32
CA THR A 4 -14.72 -22.13 9.12
C THR A 4 -15.97 -21.28 8.91
N PRO A 5 -16.20 -20.22 9.70
CA PRO A 5 -17.29 -19.32 9.43
C PRO A 5 -16.98 -18.64 8.09
N THR A 6 -17.76 -18.94 7.06
CA THR A 6 -17.82 -18.15 5.84
C THR A 6 -18.19 -16.74 6.25
N LEU A 7 -17.22 -15.83 6.26
CA LEU A 7 -17.45 -14.40 6.42
C LEU A 7 -18.58 -14.02 5.45
N PRO A 8 -19.63 -13.32 5.91
CA PRO A 8 -20.66 -12.85 5.01
C PRO A 8 -19.97 -12.05 3.90
N LEU A 9 -20.23 -12.45 2.65
CA LEU A 9 -19.79 -11.74 1.46
C LEU A 9 -20.00 -10.24 1.69
N ASP A 10 -18.93 -9.45 1.63
CA ASP A 10 -19.02 -8.00 1.52
C ASP A 10 -20.10 -7.68 0.48
N PRO A 11 -21.15 -6.89 0.80
CA PRO A 11 -22.25 -6.57 -0.10
C PRO A 11 -21.78 -6.11 -1.50
N VAL A 12 -20.65 -5.40 -1.56
CA VAL A 12 -19.99 -5.00 -2.81
C VAL A 12 -19.55 -6.23 -3.60
N ARG A 13 -18.81 -7.15 -2.96
CA ARG A 13 -18.36 -8.39 -3.58
C ARG A 13 -19.53 -9.25 -4.06
N ALA A 14 -20.60 -9.35 -3.27
CA ALA A 14 -21.79 -10.08 -3.66
C ALA A 14 -22.46 -9.47 -4.91
N SER A 15 -22.51 -8.13 -5.00
CA SER A 15 -23.07 -7.43 -6.16
C SER A 15 -22.25 -7.68 -7.43
N LEU A 16 -20.92 -7.55 -7.33
CA LEU A 16 -20.00 -7.85 -8.42
C LEU A 16 -20.03 -9.33 -8.82
N ASP A 17 -20.08 -10.25 -7.85
CA ASP A 17 -20.13 -11.68 -8.16
C ASP A 17 -21.42 -12.05 -8.92
N ARG A 18 -22.57 -11.50 -8.53
CA ARG A 18 -23.83 -11.66 -9.29
C ARG A 18 -23.71 -11.13 -10.72
N SER A 19 -23.05 -9.99 -10.91
CA SER A 19 -22.90 -9.39 -12.24
C SER A 19 -21.96 -10.21 -13.13
N LEU A 20 -20.92 -10.82 -12.56
CA LEU A 20 -20.03 -11.75 -13.26
C LEU A 20 -20.75 -13.04 -13.65
N HIS A 21 -21.62 -13.58 -12.80
CA HIS A 21 -22.48 -14.72 -13.16
C HIS A 21 -23.44 -14.36 -14.29
N ALA A 22 -24.06 -13.17 -14.26
CA ALA A 22 -24.91 -12.69 -15.34
C ALA A 22 -24.13 -12.51 -16.66
N LEU A 23 -22.90 -12.00 -16.58
CA LEU A 23 -22.00 -11.85 -17.73
C LEU A 23 -21.65 -13.21 -18.34
N ALA A 24 -21.27 -14.19 -17.52
CA ALA A 24 -20.98 -15.55 -17.95
C ALA A 24 -22.21 -16.24 -18.56
N GLY A 25 -23.41 -15.93 -18.06
CA GLY A 25 -24.69 -16.44 -18.56
C GLY A 25 -25.00 -16.03 -20.00
N LEU A 26 -24.37 -14.97 -20.53
CA LEU A 26 -24.48 -14.58 -21.94
C LEU A 26 -23.72 -15.54 -22.89
N GLY A 27 -22.82 -16.37 -22.35
CA GLY A 27 -22.08 -17.38 -23.11
C GLY A 27 -20.91 -16.83 -23.93
N GLY A 28 -20.26 -17.72 -24.70
CA GLY A 28 -19.14 -17.36 -25.57
C GLY A 28 -17.85 -17.02 -24.81
N ASP A 29 -17.10 -16.06 -25.34
CA ASP A 29 -15.88 -15.51 -24.75
C ASP A 29 -16.11 -14.75 -23.44
N LEU A 30 -17.34 -14.29 -23.18
CA LEU A 30 -17.71 -13.62 -21.93
C LEU A 30 -17.54 -14.50 -20.68
N ILE A 31 -17.59 -15.83 -20.82
CA ILE A 31 -17.27 -16.76 -19.73
C ILE A 31 -15.80 -16.59 -19.30
N ALA A 32 -14.88 -16.48 -20.26
CA ALA A 32 -13.46 -16.28 -19.98
C ALA A 32 -13.22 -14.90 -19.35
N HIS A 33 -13.91 -13.86 -19.83
CA HIS A 33 -13.86 -12.53 -19.21
C HIS A 33 -14.37 -12.57 -17.77
N ALA A 34 -15.53 -13.18 -17.51
CA ALA A 34 -16.12 -13.28 -16.18
C ALA A 34 -15.21 -14.06 -15.21
N ASN A 35 -14.67 -15.20 -15.64
CA ASN A 35 -13.75 -15.99 -14.81
C ASN A 35 -12.47 -15.23 -14.48
N ARG A 36 -11.87 -14.54 -15.45
CA ARG A 36 -10.66 -13.74 -15.21
C ARG A 36 -10.93 -12.60 -14.21
N ILE A 37 -12.05 -11.88 -14.37
CA ILE A 37 -12.44 -10.82 -13.44
C ILE A 37 -12.76 -11.40 -12.06
N GLY A 38 -13.40 -12.57 -12.00
CA GLY A 38 -13.68 -13.30 -10.77
C GLY A 38 -12.40 -13.64 -9.99
N VAL A 39 -11.36 -14.11 -10.66
CA VAL A 39 -10.04 -14.36 -10.01
C VAL A 39 -9.51 -13.08 -9.35
N ILE A 40 -9.67 -11.92 -9.98
CA ILE A 40 -9.26 -10.63 -9.40
C ILE A 40 -10.11 -10.29 -8.17
N LEU A 41 -11.44 -10.41 -8.27
CA LEU A 41 -12.38 -10.12 -7.19
C LEU A 41 -12.07 -10.91 -5.91
N TRP A 42 -11.70 -12.18 -6.07
CA TRP A 42 -11.50 -13.13 -4.97
C TRP A 42 -10.06 -13.21 -4.45
N SER A 43 -9.10 -12.53 -5.10
CA SER A 43 -7.72 -12.45 -4.62
C SER A 43 -7.57 -11.52 -3.40
N PRO A 44 -6.49 -11.56 -2.61
CA PRO A 44 -6.21 -10.51 -1.62
C PRO A 44 -5.85 -9.17 -2.28
N PRO A 45 -6.25 -8.00 -1.73
CA PRO A 45 -5.81 -6.68 -2.17
C PRO A 45 -4.30 -6.57 -2.38
N ARG A 46 -3.87 -5.94 -3.48
CA ARG A 46 -2.45 -5.77 -3.80
C ARG A 46 -1.98 -4.40 -3.37
N VAL A 47 -0.95 -4.36 -2.54
CA VAL A 47 -0.34 -3.13 -2.03
C VAL A 47 1.05 -2.99 -2.63
N VAL A 48 1.26 -1.92 -3.40
CA VAL A 48 2.56 -1.63 -4.01
C VAL A 48 3.43 -0.79 -3.10
N ILE A 49 4.69 -1.17 -2.95
CA ILE A 49 5.70 -0.43 -2.20
C ILE A 49 6.49 0.40 -3.19
N VAL A 50 6.37 1.73 -3.10
CA VAL A 50 6.90 2.69 -4.07
C VAL A 50 7.85 3.65 -3.35
N GLY A 51 8.93 4.04 -4.02
CA GLY A 51 9.92 4.97 -3.47
C GLY A 51 11.25 4.88 -4.20
N ARG A 52 12.12 5.86 -3.95
CA ARG A 52 13.42 5.96 -4.64
C ARG A 52 14.33 4.76 -4.34
N LEU A 53 15.37 4.62 -5.17
CA LEU A 53 16.43 3.64 -4.92
C LEU A 53 17.05 3.90 -3.54
N LYS A 54 17.30 2.83 -2.77
CA LYS A 54 17.83 2.90 -1.40
C LYS A 54 16.95 3.64 -0.37
N ALA A 55 15.65 3.82 -0.63
CA ALA A 55 14.70 4.37 0.35
C ALA A 55 14.27 3.38 1.45
N GLY A 56 14.90 2.18 1.54
CA GLY A 56 14.53 1.15 2.52
C GLY A 56 13.28 0.33 2.15
N LYS A 57 12.93 0.22 0.87
CA LYS A 57 11.74 -0.56 0.40
C LYS A 57 11.84 -2.04 0.78
N SER A 58 12.92 -2.71 0.41
CA SER A 58 13.10 -4.15 0.65
C SER A 58 13.19 -4.47 2.14
N THR A 59 13.88 -3.63 2.93
CA THR A 59 13.87 -3.64 4.40
C THR A 59 12.43 -3.56 4.95
N LEU A 60 11.61 -2.63 4.47
CA LEU A 60 10.22 -2.51 4.90
C LEU A 60 9.38 -3.72 4.47
N VAL A 61 9.57 -4.23 3.25
CA VAL A 61 8.90 -5.45 2.76
C VAL A 61 9.22 -6.63 3.66
N ASN A 62 10.49 -6.84 4.04
CA ASN A 62 10.88 -7.89 4.98
C ASN A 62 10.20 -7.73 6.34
N ALA A 63 10.14 -6.51 6.86
CA ALA A 63 9.46 -6.20 8.12
C ALA A 63 7.94 -6.51 8.06
N LEU A 64 7.28 -6.19 6.94
CA LEU A 64 5.85 -6.45 6.73
C LEU A 64 5.56 -7.95 6.52
N ILE A 65 6.45 -8.68 5.84
CA ILE A 65 6.33 -10.13 5.62
C ILE A 65 6.67 -10.91 6.90
N GLY A 66 7.60 -10.40 7.71
CA GLY A 66 8.20 -11.10 8.84
C GLY A 66 9.26 -12.13 8.43
N ALA A 67 9.89 -11.95 7.26
CA ALA A 67 10.97 -12.81 6.78
C ALA A 67 11.94 -12.03 5.87
N PRO A 68 13.26 -12.34 5.89
CA PRO A 68 14.26 -11.65 5.09
C PRO A 68 14.31 -12.19 3.66
N VAL A 69 13.32 -11.83 2.84
CA VAL A 69 13.07 -12.43 1.51
C VAL A 69 13.24 -11.46 0.36
N ALA A 70 13.15 -10.15 0.59
CA ALA A 70 13.16 -9.14 -0.46
C ALA A 70 14.56 -8.83 -1.02
N GLU A 71 15.62 -9.15 -0.28
CA GLU A 71 17.01 -8.86 -0.63
C GLU A 71 17.81 -10.10 -1.05
N THR A 72 17.17 -11.13 -1.61
CA THR A 72 17.93 -12.28 -2.13
C THR A 72 18.75 -11.88 -3.36
N ALA A 73 20.00 -12.32 -3.51
CA ALA A 73 20.87 -12.07 -4.67
C ALA A 73 20.26 -12.40 -6.06
N ALA A 74 19.22 -13.23 -6.10
CA ALA A 74 18.36 -13.43 -7.28
C ALA A 74 17.54 -12.19 -7.71
N LEU A 75 17.24 -11.31 -6.76
CA LEU A 75 16.50 -10.04 -6.86
C LEU A 75 17.44 -8.82 -6.78
N GLU A 76 18.76 -9.03 -6.57
CA GLU A 76 19.76 -7.95 -6.38
C GLU A 76 19.96 -7.06 -7.61
N ALA A 77 19.44 -7.45 -8.76
CA ALA A 77 19.14 -6.47 -9.79
C ALA A 77 17.75 -5.92 -9.50
N THR A 78 17.69 -4.71 -8.96
CA THR A 78 16.56 -3.77 -8.84
C THR A 78 15.85 -3.48 -10.18
N ARG A 79 15.57 -4.53 -10.95
CA ARG A 79 15.11 -4.54 -12.34
C ARG A 79 13.81 -5.31 -12.50
N LEU A 80 13.43 -6.18 -11.55
CA LEU A 80 12.22 -6.99 -11.63
C LEU A 80 11.27 -6.66 -10.47
N VAL A 81 9.97 -6.64 -10.77
CA VAL A 81 8.91 -6.53 -9.77
C VAL A 81 8.76 -7.87 -9.05
N ALA A 82 8.63 -7.85 -7.72
CA ALA A 82 8.40 -9.05 -6.91
C ALA A 82 7.05 -8.97 -6.20
N VAL A 83 6.25 -10.02 -6.30
CA VAL A 83 4.91 -10.13 -5.72
C VAL A 83 4.97 -11.18 -4.61
N TYR A 84 4.62 -10.79 -3.39
CA TYR A 84 4.61 -11.65 -2.21
C TYR A 84 3.18 -11.92 -1.78
N GLN A 85 2.80 -13.19 -1.78
CA GLN A 85 1.47 -13.65 -1.39
C GLN A 85 1.58 -14.74 -0.32
N ASP A 86 0.63 -14.78 0.60
CA ASP A 86 0.50 -15.94 1.50
C ASP A 86 0.23 -17.23 0.72
N GLY A 87 0.95 -18.30 1.06
CA GLY A 87 0.76 -19.60 0.44
C GLY A 87 1.75 -20.66 0.93
N ALA A 88 1.23 -21.88 1.11
CA ALA A 88 2.02 -23.06 1.49
C ALA A 88 1.89 -24.16 0.40
N PRO A 89 2.98 -24.89 0.07
CA PRO A 89 4.36 -24.69 0.55
C PRO A 89 4.98 -23.41 -0.03
N SER A 90 6.10 -22.97 0.57
CA SER A 90 6.87 -21.86 0.02
C SER A 90 7.39 -22.23 -1.36
N ARG A 91 7.19 -21.34 -2.33
CA ARG A 91 7.66 -21.50 -3.72
C ARG A 91 7.79 -20.15 -4.40
N ALA A 92 8.52 -20.12 -5.50
CA ALA A 92 8.61 -18.94 -6.36
C ALA A 92 8.38 -19.32 -7.82
N GLU A 93 7.80 -18.40 -8.58
CA GLU A 93 7.47 -18.56 -9.98
C GLU A 93 7.88 -17.28 -10.73
N VAL A 94 8.53 -17.43 -11.88
CA VAL A 94 8.65 -16.36 -12.87
C VAL A 94 7.36 -16.29 -13.67
N VAL A 95 6.79 -15.10 -13.78
CA VAL A 95 5.67 -14.83 -14.67
C VAL A 95 6.19 -14.05 -15.87
N GLY A 96 6.06 -14.61 -17.07
CA GLY A 96 6.44 -13.98 -18.33
C GLY A 96 5.43 -12.92 -18.79
N LEU A 97 5.85 -12.03 -19.69
CA LEU A 97 4.96 -11.03 -20.32
C LEU A 97 3.83 -11.70 -21.13
N ASP A 98 4.04 -12.94 -21.58
CA ASP A 98 3.06 -13.79 -22.25
C ASP A 98 2.07 -14.48 -21.29
N GLY A 99 2.24 -14.28 -19.97
CA GLY A 99 1.45 -14.92 -18.92
C GLY A 99 1.91 -16.33 -18.55
N THR A 100 2.97 -16.86 -19.18
CA THR A 100 3.53 -18.17 -18.80
C THR A 100 4.12 -18.11 -17.39
N ARG A 101 3.97 -19.20 -16.64
CA ARG A 101 4.46 -19.31 -15.26
C ARG A 101 5.47 -20.45 -15.18
N ARG A 102 6.65 -20.19 -14.62
CA ARG A 102 7.72 -21.18 -14.49
C ARG A 102 8.22 -21.20 -13.04
N PRO A 103 8.25 -22.36 -12.37
CA PRO A 103 8.82 -22.45 -11.03
C PRO A 103 10.30 -22.09 -11.07
N ILE A 104 10.78 -21.39 -10.04
CA ILE A 104 12.19 -21.09 -9.83
C ILE A 104 12.59 -21.46 -8.41
N ASP A 105 13.83 -21.90 -8.27
CA ASP A 105 14.43 -22.16 -6.96
C ASP A 105 15.17 -20.91 -6.49
N LEU A 106 14.69 -20.33 -5.38
CA LEU A 106 15.31 -19.18 -4.76
C LEU A 106 16.13 -19.63 -3.54
N VAL A 107 17.45 -19.60 -3.68
CA VAL A 107 18.38 -19.83 -2.55
C VAL A 107 18.90 -18.47 -2.06
N ARG A 108 18.84 -18.26 -0.73
CA ARG A 108 19.30 -17.00 -0.13
C ARG A 108 20.78 -16.78 -0.41
N GLY A 109 21.14 -15.58 -0.85
CA GLY A 109 22.53 -15.20 -1.14
C GLY A 109 23.09 -15.79 -2.44
N GLN A 110 22.26 -16.45 -3.26
CA GLN A 110 22.66 -16.96 -4.57
C GLN A 110 21.81 -16.32 -5.68
N PRO A 111 22.42 -15.99 -6.83
CA PRO A 111 21.65 -15.63 -8.03
C PRO A 111 20.76 -16.81 -8.43
N ALA A 112 19.47 -16.56 -8.66
CA ALA A 112 18.60 -17.60 -9.19
C ALA A 112 18.73 -17.68 -10.71
N ASP A 113 18.70 -18.90 -11.25
CA ASP A 113 18.46 -19.09 -12.67
C ASP A 113 16.98 -18.86 -12.97
N LEU A 114 16.67 -17.79 -13.70
CA LEU A 114 15.31 -17.42 -14.06
C LEU A 114 14.78 -18.22 -15.26
N GLY A 115 15.65 -18.93 -15.99
CA GLY A 115 15.29 -19.71 -17.18
C GLY A 115 14.77 -18.90 -18.37
N VAL A 116 14.70 -17.57 -18.27
CA VAL A 116 14.32 -16.62 -19.33
C VAL A 116 15.09 -15.30 -19.18
N PRO A 117 15.26 -14.54 -20.27
CA PRO A 117 15.79 -13.17 -20.19
C PRO A 117 14.90 -12.29 -19.31
N ALA A 118 15.51 -11.44 -18.48
CA ALA A 118 14.79 -10.52 -17.60
C ALA A 118 13.86 -9.55 -18.37
N THR A 119 14.12 -9.30 -19.65
CA THR A 119 13.28 -8.46 -20.53
C THR A 119 11.92 -9.08 -20.83
N ASP A 120 11.80 -10.41 -20.70
CA ASP A 120 10.59 -11.17 -21.03
C ASP A 120 9.79 -11.51 -19.75
N ILE A 121 10.27 -11.05 -18.59
CA ILE A 121 9.66 -11.26 -17.29
C ILE A 121 8.73 -10.09 -16.96
N ALA A 122 7.49 -10.42 -16.61
CA ALA A 122 6.54 -9.47 -16.03
C ALA A 122 6.87 -9.21 -14.55
N TYR A 123 6.97 -10.29 -13.75
CA TYR A 123 7.29 -10.22 -12.32
C TYR A 123 7.67 -11.61 -11.78
N ILE A 124 8.25 -11.62 -10.58
CA ILE A 124 8.49 -12.84 -9.79
C ILE A 124 7.38 -12.96 -8.74
N HIS A 125 6.66 -14.08 -8.72
CA HIS A 125 5.64 -14.37 -7.74
C HIS A 125 6.18 -15.32 -6.67
N ARG A 126 6.21 -14.88 -5.42
CA ARG A 126 6.63 -15.66 -4.27
C ARG A 126 5.46 -15.97 -3.35
N TYR A 127 5.30 -17.25 -3.06
CA TYR A 127 4.36 -17.74 -2.06
C TYR A 127 5.14 -18.08 -0.79
N LEU A 128 4.70 -17.52 0.33
CA LEU A 128 5.34 -17.66 1.63
C LEU A 128 4.26 -17.98 2.68
N PRO A 129 4.47 -18.93 3.61
CA PRO A 129 3.55 -19.14 4.71
C PRO A 129 3.70 -18.00 5.73
N SER A 130 3.03 -16.87 5.50
CA SER A 130 3.11 -15.69 6.37
C SER A 130 1.73 -15.14 6.68
N ALA A 131 1.36 -15.25 7.96
CA ALA A 131 0.13 -14.67 8.47
C ALA A 131 0.10 -13.14 8.35
N ALA A 132 1.26 -12.47 8.27
CA ALA A 132 1.34 -11.02 8.20
C ALA A 132 0.86 -10.45 6.86
N ILE A 133 0.83 -11.27 5.81
CA ILE A 133 0.37 -10.92 4.45
C ILE A 133 -0.77 -11.84 3.99
N ARG A 134 -1.52 -12.44 4.92
CA ARG A 134 -2.65 -13.30 4.57
C ARG A 134 -3.74 -12.53 3.82
N ASP A 135 -4.03 -11.32 4.29
CA ASP A 135 -5.14 -10.51 3.81
C ASP A 135 -4.71 -9.46 2.76
N VAL A 136 -3.41 -9.40 2.43
CA VAL A 136 -2.85 -8.48 1.43
C VAL A 136 -1.72 -9.13 0.64
N THR A 137 -1.59 -8.82 -0.63
CA THR A 137 -0.43 -9.18 -1.45
C THR A 137 0.50 -7.98 -1.55
N LEU A 138 1.79 -8.12 -1.22
CA LEU A 138 2.75 -7.03 -1.33
C LEU A 138 3.44 -7.06 -2.69
N VAL A 139 3.59 -5.90 -3.32
CA VAL A 139 4.28 -5.73 -4.60
C VAL A 139 5.49 -4.83 -4.35
N ASP A 140 6.68 -5.42 -4.33
CA ASP A 140 7.93 -4.67 -4.26
C ASP A 140 8.33 -4.22 -5.67
N THR A 141 8.64 -2.93 -5.81
CA THR A 141 8.94 -2.31 -7.10
C THR A 141 10.40 -1.87 -7.18
N PRO A 142 11.03 -1.96 -8.36
CA PRO A 142 12.26 -1.25 -8.68
C PRO A 142 12.20 0.23 -8.26
N GLY A 143 13.32 0.80 -7.82
CA GLY A 143 13.36 2.19 -7.39
C GLY A 143 13.03 3.17 -8.53
N LEU A 144 12.10 4.10 -8.26
CA LEU A 144 11.58 5.09 -9.22
C LEU A 144 12.65 5.96 -9.92
N ALA A 145 13.82 6.13 -9.31
CA ALA A 145 14.83 7.10 -9.74
C ALA A 145 16.00 6.49 -10.53
N THR A 146 15.85 5.29 -11.09
CA THR A 146 16.88 4.75 -11.98
C THR A 146 16.80 5.48 -13.33
N LEU A 147 17.54 6.59 -13.42
CA LEU A 147 17.83 7.40 -14.60
C LEU A 147 18.56 6.59 -15.70
N THR A 148 17.89 5.57 -16.20
CA THR A 148 18.22 4.85 -17.43
C THR A 148 16.88 4.63 -18.13
N GLU A 149 16.77 5.04 -19.39
CA GLU A 149 15.56 4.88 -20.22
C GLU A 149 14.98 3.45 -20.14
N ALA A 150 15.83 2.44 -19.97
CA ALA A 150 15.43 1.05 -19.82
C ALA A 150 14.67 0.71 -18.51
N ASN A 151 15.00 1.34 -17.37
CA ASN A 151 14.38 1.01 -16.07
C ASN A 151 13.10 1.81 -15.81
N GLU A 152 13.05 3.06 -16.29
CA GLU A 152 11.81 3.82 -16.32
C GLU A 152 10.80 3.09 -17.20
N THR A 153 11.24 2.60 -18.36
CA THR A 153 10.41 1.78 -19.24
C THR A 153 9.97 0.47 -18.59
N ALA A 154 10.78 -0.24 -17.81
CA ALA A 154 10.35 -1.47 -17.12
C ALA A 154 9.33 -1.18 -16.01
N THR A 155 9.57 -0.17 -15.18
CA THR A 155 8.68 0.23 -14.09
C THR A 155 7.36 0.79 -14.62
N ARG A 156 7.43 1.66 -15.65
CA ARG A 156 6.25 2.14 -16.39
C ARG A 156 5.56 1.04 -17.16
N ARG A 157 6.24 0.07 -17.78
CA ARG A 157 5.57 -1.03 -18.50
C ARG A 157 4.76 -1.91 -17.56
N VAL A 158 5.30 -2.23 -16.39
CA VAL A 158 4.63 -3.10 -15.42
C VAL A 158 3.53 -2.36 -14.64
N LEU A 159 3.68 -1.06 -14.38
CA LEU A 159 2.72 -0.28 -13.56
C LEU A 159 1.80 0.67 -14.36
N ILE A 160 2.23 1.20 -15.51
CA ILE A 160 1.53 2.22 -16.33
C ILE A 160 1.10 1.68 -17.72
N ASP A 161 2.00 1.19 -18.59
CA ASP A 161 1.67 0.94 -20.01
C ASP A 161 0.81 -0.33 -20.24
N GLY A 162 0.67 -1.21 -19.24
CA GLY A 162 -0.29 -2.30 -19.31
C GLY A 162 -1.75 -1.89 -19.11
N PHE A 163 -2.02 -0.60 -18.88
CA PHE A 163 -3.40 -0.08 -18.85
C PHE A 163 -4.10 -0.22 -20.21
N GLU A 164 -3.37 -0.17 -21.33
CA GLU A 164 -4.00 -0.14 -22.66
C GLU A 164 -3.64 -1.30 -23.60
N GLN A 165 -2.41 -1.85 -23.59
CA GLN A 165 -1.98 -2.74 -24.71
C GLN A 165 -1.36 -4.11 -24.36
N THR A 166 -1.07 -4.42 -23.10
CA THR A 166 -0.67 -5.79 -22.68
C THR A 166 -1.21 -6.13 -21.28
N ARG A 167 -2.53 -6.35 -21.20
CA ARG A 167 -3.31 -6.57 -19.95
C ARG A 167 -2.91 -7.82 -19.14
N THR A 168 -2.05 -8.69 -19.66
CA THR A 168 -1.60 -9.94 -18.99
C THR A 168 -0.32 -9.79 -18.19
N ALA A 169 0.44 -8.69 -18.37
CA ALA A 169 1.80 -8.54 -17.86
C ALA A 169 1.98 -7.51 -16.73
N SER A 170 0.95 -6.72 -16.39
CA SER A 170 1.05 -5.69 -15.36
C SER A 170 0.64 -6.19 -13.98
N VAL A 171 1.37 -5.74 -12.96
CA VAL A 171 0.96 -5.97 -11.56
C VAL A 171 0.00 -4.86 -11.16
N ASP A 172 -1.26 -5.10 -11.45
CA ASP A 172 -2.40 -4.34 -10.95
C ASP A 172 -2.26 -4.13 -9.43
N ALA A 173 -2.20 -2.87 -8.98
CA ALA A 173 -2.10 -2.51 -7.57
C ALA A 173 -3.36 -1.77 -7.12
N ASP A 174 -3.83 -2.08 -5.91
CA ASP A 174 -5.08 -1.56 -5.38
C ASP A 174 -4.84 -0.43 -4.36
N ALA A 175 -3.68 -0.45 -3.71
CA ALA A 175 -3.19 0.60 -2.81
C ALA A 175 -1.67 0.75 -2.89
N ALA A 176 -1.13 1.85 -2.36
CA ALA A 176 0.30 2.14 -2.35
C ALA A 176 0.82 2.50 -0.96
N VAL A 177 2.04 2.05 -0.66
CA VAL A 177 2.87 2.57 0.43
C VAL A 177 4.01 3.35 -0.22
N PHE A 178 4.08 4.64 0.05
CA PHE A 178 5.00 5.56 -0.58
C PHE A 178 6.10 5.98 0.40
N LEU A 179 7.33 5.52 0.15
CA LEU A 179 8.49 5.71 1.00
C LEU A 179 9.33 6.90 0.53
N PHE A 180 9.66 7.77 1.48
CA PHE A 180 10.58 8.90 1.31
C PHE A 180 11.40 9.09 2.60
N ASP A 181 12.59 9.69 2.50
CA ASP A 181 13.48 9.95 3.64
C ASP A 181 13.30 11.35 4.25
N SER A 182 12.60 12.23 3.53
CA SER A 182 12.41 13.62 3.89
C SER A 182 11.08 14.12 3.34
N SER A 183 11.09 14.86 2.22
CA SER A 183 9.90 15.29 1.51
C SER A 183 9.87 14.69 0.11
N PRO A 184 8.73 14.14 -0.34
CA PRO A 184 8.63 13.58 -1.67
C PRO A 184 8.72 14.66 -2.75
N ARG A 185 9.33 14.30 -3.89
CA ARG A 185 9.47 15.21 -5.02
C ARG A 185 8.20 15.27 -5.86
N ALA A 186 8.05 16.33 -6.65
CA ALA A 186 6.86 16.56 -7.46
C ALA A 186 6.63 15.46 -8.52
N ASP A 187 7.70 14.91 -9.11
CA ASP A 187 7.66 13.81 -10.07
C ASP A 187 7.18 12.49 -9.43
N GLU A 188 7.57 12.22 -8.19
CA GLU A 188 7.11 11.03 -7.45
C GLU A 188 5.62 11.13 -7.12
N VAL A 189 5.16 12.31 -6.69
CA VAL A 189 3.74 12.58 -6.45
C VAL A 189 2.94 12.50 -7.75
N ALA A 190 3.48 13.02 -8.85
CA ALA A 190 2.84 12.93 -10.16
C ALA A 190 2.70 11.48 -10.63
N LEU A 191 3.72 10.65 -10.41
CA LEU A 191 3.67 9.23 -10.73
C LEU A 191 2.56 8.49 -9.96
N LEU A 192 2.41 8.72 -8.66
CA LEU A 192 1.33 8.11 -7.87
C LEU A 192 -0.05 8.47 -8.42
N LYS A 193 -0.23 9.73 -8.83
CA LYS A 193 -1.47 10.20 -9.46
C LYS A 193 -1.69 9.55 -10.83
N GLN A 194 -0.65 9.40 -11.64
CA GLN A 194 -0.73 8.70 -12.93
C GLN A 194 -1.11 7.21 -12.77
N LEU A 195 -0.72 6.59 -11.67
CA LEU A 195 -1.10 5.21 -11.32
C LEU A 195 -2.55 5.10 -10.81
N GLY A 196 -3.30 6.21 -10.77
CA GLY A 196 -4.68 6.23 -10.33
C GLY A 196 -4.86 6.11 -8.81
N PHE A 197 -3.78 6.26 -8.04
CA PHE A 197 -3.87 6.27 -6.57
C PHE A 197 -4.44 7.59 -6.08
N THR A 198 -5.20 7.50 -5.00
CA THR A 198 -5.85 8.62 -4.32
C THR A 198 -5.30 8.72 -2.89
N PRO A 199 -5.58 9.82 -2.18
CA PRO A 199 -5.23 9.92 -0.76
C PRO A 199 -5.92 8.89 0.12
N LEU A 200 -6.95 8.19 -0.37
CA LEU A 200 -7.68 7.19 0.41
C LEU A 200 -7.00 5.82 0.41
N ASN A 201 -6.22 5.50 -0.61
CA ASN A 201 -5.53 4.21 -0.77
C ASN A 201 -4.01 4.36 -0.86
N THR A 202 -3.46 5.48 -0.41
CA THR A 202 -2.02 5.74 -0.38
C THR A 202 -1.56 6.06 1.03
N LEU A 203 -0.55 5.35 1.53
CA LEU A 203 0.06 5.57 2.83
C LEU A 203 1.48 6.11 2.67
N GLY A 204 1.77 7.28 3.24
CA GLY A 204 3.13 7.80 3.29
C GLY A 204 3.96 7.12 4.38
N VAL A 205 5.22 6.84 4.08
CA VAL A 205 6.19 6.34 5.05
C VAL A 205 7.42 7.23 5.02
N LEU A 206 7.68 7.88 6.17
CA LEU A 206 8.92 8.60 6.39
C LEU A 206 9.97 7.60 6.90
N SER A 207 10.80 7.12 5.98
CA SER A 207 11.89 6.20 6.27
C SER A 207 13.00 6.87 7.10
N ARG A 208 13.86 6.04 7.71
CA ARG A 208 15.04 6.47 8.50
C ARG A 208 14.68 7.38 9.68
N ALA A 209 13.56 7.10 10.34
CA ALA A 209 13.12 7.86 11.52
C ALA A 209 14.15 7.88 12.66
N ASP A 210 14.97 6.83 12.75
CA ASP A 210 16.07 6.67 13.70
C ASP A 210 17.24 7.64 13.49
N GLY A 211 17.41 8.19 12.29
CA GLY A 211 18.45 9.16 11.94
C GLY A 211 17.92 10.57 11.69
N PHE A 212 16.67 10.87 12.04
CA PHE A 212 16.02 12.12 11.64
C PHE A 212 16.55 13.35 12.38
N GLY A 213 16.70 14.49 11.68
CA GLY A 213 17.19 15.74 12.26
C GLY A 213 18.67 15.71 12.63
N GLU A 214 19.00 15.91 13.90
CA GLU A 214 20.38 15.83 14.42
C GLU A 214 20.89 14.39 14.58
N GLY A 215 20.05 13.39 14.28
CA GLY A 215 20.40 11.97 14.36
C GLY A 215 20.42 11.41 15.77
N ALA A 216 21.03 10.24 15.94
CA ALA A 216 20.96 9.45 17.17
C ALA A 216 21.67 10.09 18.39
N LEU A 217 22.59 11.04 18.15
CA LEU A 217 23.32 11.80 19.17
C LEU A 217 22.75 13.20 19.42
N GLY A 218 21.70 13.59 18.69
CA GLY A 218 21.07 14.90 18.84
C GLY A 218 20.52 15.11 20.25
N GLN A 219 20.34 16.38 20.64
CA GLN A 219 19.70 16.70 21.93
C GLN A 219 18.24 16.23 21.98
N ARG A 220 17.65 16.12 20.81
CA ARG A 220 16.26 15.70 20.61
C ARG A 220 16.22 14.27 20.10
N ASN A 221 15.32 13.45 20.66
CA ASN A 221 15.11 12.09 20.17
C ASN A 221 14.66 12.13 18.68
N PRO A 222 15.41 11.50 17.75
CA PRO A 222 15.11 11.51 16.32
C PRO A 222 13.74 10.89 16.01
N ILE A 223 13.32 9.84 16.73
CA ILE A 223 12.03 9.18 16.50
C ILE A 223 10.88 10.12 16.82
N GLU A 224 10.94 10.82 17.96
CA GLU A 224 9.93 11.81 18.34
C GLU A 224 9.90 12.99 17.37
N HIS A 225 11.07 13.43 16.90
CA HIS A 225 11.17 14.48 15.90
C HIS A 225 10.56 14.04 14.56
N ALA A 226 10.82 12.81 14.12
CA ALA A 226 10.24 12.22 12.92
C ALA A 226 8.71 12.12 13.03
N HIS A 227 8.17 11.77 14.20
CA HIS A 227 6.71 11.77 14.43
C HIS A 227 6.08 13.16 14.27
N GLN A 228 6.72 14.20 14.80
CA GLN A 228 6.21 15.56 14.64
C GLN A 228 6.30 16.02 13.19
N HIS A 229 7.41 15.74 12.51
CA HIS A 229 7.57 16.07 11.10
C HIS A 229 6.57 15.32 10.21
N ALA A 230 6.35 14.03 10.47
CA ALA A 230 5.38 13.21 9.75
C ALA A 230 3.96 13.77 9.84
N ARG A 231 3.55 14.32 11.00
CA ARG A 231 2.23 14.99 11.14
C ARG A 231 2.13 16.23 10.24
N THR A 232 3.19 17.04 10.17
CA THR A 232 3.24 18.21 9.29
C THR A 232 3.21 17.79 7.82
N LEU A 233 3.99 16.77 7.43
CA LEU A 233 3.98 16.23 6.08
C LEU A 233 2.63 15.62 5.70
N ALA A 234 1.95 14.91 6.62
CA ALA A 234 0.62 14.36 6.38
C ALA A 234 -0.40 15.46 6.06
N ALA A 235 -0.32 16.62 6.72
CA ALA A 235 -1.16 17.77 6.40
C ALA A 235 -0.80 18.40 5.04
N GLN A 236 0.49 18.55 4.73
CA GLN A 236 0.96 19.10 3.45
C GLN A 236 0.65 18.19 2.25
N LEU A 237 0.71 16.87 2.46
CA LEU A 237 0.47 15.85 1.46
C LEU A 237 -0.95 15.27 1.55
N ALA A 238 -1.88 15.97 2.20
CA ALA A 238 -3.24 15.49 2.37
C ALA A 238 -3.89 15.15 1.02
N ASP A 239 -3.53 15.83 -0.07
CA ASP A 239 -4.02 15.58 -1.43
C ASP A 239 -3.32 14.43 -2.16
N THR A 240 -2.38 13.75 -1.50
CA THR A 240 -1.63 12.61 -2.07
C THR A 240 -1.71 11.36 -1.20
N VAL A 241 -1.60 11.50 0.12
CA VAL A 241 -1.56 10.38 1.07
C VAL A 241 -2.62 10.52 2.15
N MET A 242 -3.04 9.39 2.72
CA MET A 242 -3.97 9.33 3.86
C MET A 242 -3.34 9.94 5.11
N THR A 243 -2.10 9.53 5.37
CA THR A 243 -1.28 9.94 6.51
C THR A 243 0.18 9.57 6.23
N VAL A 244 1.08 9.98 7.11
CA VAL A 244 2.51 9.64 7.06
C VAL A 244 2.92 8.96 8.36
N VAL A 245 3.52 7.79 8.25
CA VAL A 245 4.05 7.03 9.41
C VAL A 245 5.57 7.04 9.36
N PRO A 246 6.26 7.53 10.40
CA PRO A 246 7.71 7.42 10.47
C PRO A 246 8.12 5.98 10.81
N ILE A 247 9.15 5.47 10.13
CA ILE A 247 9.65 4.11 10.29
C ILE A 247 11.16 4.09 10.42
N SER A 248 11.67 3.35 11.42
CA SER A 248 13.04 2.85 11.40
C SER A 248 13.05 1.46 10.77
N GLY A 249 13.60 1.37 9.55
CA GLY A 249 13.54 0.16 8.73
C GLY A 249 14.24 -1.04 9.37
N LEU A 250 15.49 -0.87 9.81
CA LEU A 250 16.28 -1.96 10.41
C LEU A 250 15.66 -2.45 11.72
N MET A 251 15.23 -1.53 12.59
CA MET A 251 14.55 -1.89 13.84
C MET A 251 13.22 -2.63 13.56
N ALA A 252 12.47 -2.21 12.54
CA ALA A 252 11.23 -2.87 12.13
C ALA A 252 11.49 -4.28 11.59
N GLU A 253 12.48 -4.43 10.71
CA GLU A 253 12.86 -5.71 10.12
C GLU A 253 13.37 -6.68 11.17
N THR A 254 14.33 -6.26 11.99
CA THR A 254 14.94 -7.10 13.03
C THR A 254 13.90 -7.59 14.04
N SER A 255 12.98 -6.71 14.45
CA SER A 255 11.94 -7.07 15.42
C SER A 255 10.91 -8.08 14.90
N HIS A 256 10.75 -8.21 13.58
CA HIS A 256 9.67 -9.00 12.95
C HIS A 256 10.16 -10.20 12.15
N THR A 257 11.45 -10.29 11.83
CA THR A 257 12.04 -11.40 11.07
C THR A 257 12.63 -12.51 11.95
N GLY A 258 12.72 -12.29 13.26
CA GLY A 258 13.39 -13.21 14.19
C GLY A 258 14.92 -13.25 14.01
N ALA A 259 15.51 -12.21 13.42
CA ALA A 259 16.94 -12.13 13.14
C ALA A 259 17.80 -11.88 14.40
N LEU A 260 17.22 -11.30 15.45
CA LEU A 260 17.88 -10.99 16.71
C LEU A 260 18.02 -12.24 17.59
N THR A 261 19.24 -12.49 18.08
CA THR A 261 19.54 -13.63 18.97
C THR A 261 19.98 -13.17 20.37
N GLU A 262 20.03 -14.09 21.33
CA GLU A 262 20.60 -13.81 22.66
C GLU A 262 22.10 -13.47 22.63
N VAL A 263 22.83 -13.95 21.63
CA VAL A 263 24.25 -13.58 21.45
C VAL A 263 24.35 -12.10 21.08
N ASP A 264 23.47 -11.63 20.20
CA ASP A 264 23.43 -10.22 19.78
C ASP A 264 23.06 -9.32 20.96
N ALA A 265 22.04 -9.69 21.74
CA ALA A 265 21.62 -8.93 22.92
C ALA A 265 22.74 -8.86 23.97
N ARG A 266 23.45 -9.96 24.24
CA ARG A 266 24.58 -9.96 25.18
C ARG A 266 25.72 -9.08 24.70
N THR A 267 26.10 -9.22 23.42
CA THR A 267 27.16 -8.41 22.80
C THR A 267 26.82 -6.92 22.89
N LEU A 268 25.55 -6.55 22.66
CA LEU A 268 25.10 -5.17 22.80
C LEU A 268 25.08 -4.70 24.27
N ALA A 269 24.71 -5.56 25.21
CA ALA A 269 24.68 -5.23 26.63
C ALA A 269 26.07 -4.93 27.21
N GLU A 270 27.13 -5.56 26.69
CA GLU A 270 28.52 -5.30 27.07
C GLU A 270 28.94 -3.85 26.75
N LEU A 271 28.27 -3.21 25.79
CA LEU A 271 28.49 -1.81 25.43
C LEU A 271 27.75 -0.82 26.35
N GLY A 272 27.02 -1.30 27.34
CA GLY A 272 26.19 -0.49 28.24
C GLY A 272 26.94 0.60 29.01
N GLY A 273 28.24 0.41 29.26
CA GLY A 273 29.09 1.35 30.01
C GLY A 273 29.67 2.51 29.18
N PHE A 274 29.54 2.49 27.86
CA PHE A 274 30.09 3.54 26.99
C PHE A 274 29.18 4.76 26.94
N ALA A 275 29.77 5.96 26.90
CA ALA A 275 29.03 7.16 26.56
C ALA A 275 28.63 7.11 25.07
N PRO A 276 27.52 7.76 24.66
CA PRO A 276 27.05 7.72 23.27
C PRO A 276 28.10 8.13 22.22
N PHE A 277 28.90 9.17 22.48
CA PHE A 277 29.95 9.61 21.55
C PHE A 277 31.08 8.60 21.42
N ASP A 278 31.61 8.10 22.54
CA ASP A 278 32.68 7.08 22.55
C ASP A 278 32.26 5.81 21.80
N LEU A 279 30.96 5.50 21.82
CA LEU A 279 30.42 4.34 21.13
C LEU A 279 30.41 4.51 19.61
N ILE A 280 30.13 5.72 19.10
CA ILE A 280 30.23 5.98 17.65
C ILE A 280 31.68 5.85 17.21
N ASP A 281 32.61 6.46 17.95
CA ASP A 281 34.05 6.34 17.67
C ASP A 281 34.48 4.87 17.65
N LEU A 282 33.97 4.05 18.58
CA LEU A 282 34.23 2.62 18.62
C LEU A 282 33.68 1.89 17.37
N LEU A 283 32.47 2.23 16.91
CA LEU A 283 31.86 1.64 15.71
C LEU A 283 32.61 2.04 14.43
N GLU A 284 33.18 3.24 14.37
CA GLU A 284 33.98 3.70 13.22
C GLU A 284 35.43 3.22 13.26
N SER A 285 35.97 2.89 14.44
CA SER A 285 37.37 2.46 14.61
C SER A 285 37.63 1.01 14.21
N ASP A 286 38.82 0.64 13.76
CA ASP A 286 39.20 -0.78 13.56
C ASP A 286 39.55 -1.52 14.87
N ASP A 287 39.19 -0.96 16.03
CA ASP A 287 39.54 -1.55 17.32
C ASP A 287 38.71 -2.81 17.62
N THR A 288 39.41 -3.93 17.75
CA THR A 288 38.79 -5.24 18.02
C THR A 288 38.76 -5.62 19.50
N ARG A 289 39.18 -4.72 20.41
CA ARG A 289 39.25 -5.01 21.86
C ARG A 289 37.88 -5.27 22.48
N TYR A 290 36.84 -4.58 21.99
CA TYR A 290 35.47 -4.66 22.53
C TYR A 290 34.50 -5.37 21.59
N LEU A 291 34.66 -5.18 20.27
CA LEU A 291 33.84 -5.82 19.25
C LEU A 291 34.72 -6.32 18.13
N THR A 292 34.55 -7.57 17.71
CA THR A 292 35.09 -7.99 16.42
C THR A 292 34.38 -7.26 15.28
N ALA A 293 35.03 -7.10 14.12
CA ALA A 293 34.41 -6.50 12.94
C ALA A 293 33.08 -7.20 12.58
N GLN A 294 33.06 -8.54 12.63
CA GLN A 294 31.84 -9.31 12.34
C GLN A 294 30.69 -9.02 13.33
N GLN A 295 30.97 -8.91 14.63
CA GLN A 295 29.94 -8.57 15.62
C GLN A 295 29.42 -7.16 15.43
N ARG A 296 30.32 -6.22 15.12
CA ARG A 296 29.96 -4.84 14.86
C ARG A 296 29.07 -4.70 13.64
N ASP A 297 29.50 -5.22 12.50
CA ASP A 297 28.75 -5.18 11.24
C ASP A 297 27.37 -5.80 11.45
N ARG A 298 27.32 -6.95 12.14
CA ARG A 298 26.07 -7.61 12.49
C ARG A 298 25.15 -6.75 13.36
N LEU A 299 25.65 -6.06 14.38
CA LEU A 299 24.83 -5.20 15.22
C LEU A 299 24.33 -3.96 14.46
N VAL A 300 25.18 -3.37 13.61
CA VAL A 300 24.83 -2.22 12.77
C VAL A 300 23.76 -2.61 11.76
N ASP A 301 23.91 -3.75 11.09
CA ASP A 301 22.94 -4.27 10.12
C ASP A 301 21.59 -4.60 10.77
N LEU A 302 21.60 -5.07 12.02
CA LEU A 302 20.36 -5.39 12.74
C LEU A 302 19.66 -4.15 13.31
N LEU A 303 20.40 -3.22 13.89
CA LEU A 303 19.82 -2.22 14.79
C LEU A 303 19.98 -0.78 14.31
N GLY A 304 20.93 -0.52 13.41
CA GLY A 304 21.41 0.82 13.11
C GLY A 304 22.06 1.51 14.32
N GLU A 305 22.63 2.69 14.10
CA GLU A 305 23.31 3.47 15.14
C GLU A 305 22.40 3.78 16.34
N TYR A 306 21.16 4.21 16.06
CA TYR A 306 20.19 4.52 17.11
C TYR A 306 19.87 3.31 17.98
N GLY A 307 19.62 2.16 17.37
CA GLY A 307 19.29 0.93 18.08
C GLY A 307 20.44 0.44 18.95
N ILE A 308 21.70 0.61 18.50
CA ILE A 308 22.88 0.29 19.30
C ILE A 308 22.99 1.25 20.50
N ILE A 309 22.89 2.56 20.26
CA ILE A 309 23.07 3.58 21.30
C ILE A 309 21.99 3.46 22.38
N HIS A 310 20.73 3.37 22.00
CA HIS A 310 19.60 3.42 22.94
C HIS A 310 19.14 2.04 23.41
N GLY A 311 19.40 0.99 22.63
CA GLY A 311 19.01 -0.38 22.95
C GLY A 311 19.90 -1.09 23.97
N ARG A 312 21.13 -0.63 24.21
CA ARG A 312 22.12 -1.31 25.08
C ARG A 312 21.65 -1.59 26.51
N GLN A 313 20.92 -0.66 27.12
CA GLN A 313 20.39 -0.85 28.48
C GLN A 313 19.24 -1.86 28.51
N ILE A 314 18.47 -1.93 27.43
CA ILE A 314 17.38 -2.91 27.30
C ILE A 314 17.94 -4.30 27.01
N ALA A 315 19.01 -4.37 26.22
CA ALA A 315 19.70 -5.61 25.86
C ALA A 315 20.18 -6.41 27.09
N ALA A 316 20.50 -5.74 28.20
CA ALA A 316 20.83 -6.38 29.47
C ALA A 316 19.69 -7.24 30.06
N ARG A 317 18.45 -7.05 29.60
CA ARG A 317 17.27 -7.84 29.97
C ARG A 317 17.00 -9.01 29.02
N GLY A 318 17.87 -9.24 28.05
CA GLY A 318 17.78 -10.34 27.06
C GLY A 318 17.18 -9.91 25.71
N ALA A 319 17.27 -10.82 24.73
CA ALA A 319 16.86 -10.55 23.35
C ALA A 319 15.37 -10.28 23.21
N ALA A 320 14.52 -10.95 24.01
CA ALA A 320 13.07 -10.74 23.96
C ALA A 320 12.68 -9.29 24.32
N ALA A 321 13.27 -8.75 25.40
CA ALA A 321 13.02 -7.37 25.83
C ALA A 321 13.53 -6.36 24.81
N LEU A 322 14.70 -6.62 24.21
CA LEU A 322 15.24 -5.78 23.14
C LEU A 322 14.34 -5.83 21.89
N ASN A 323 13.86 -7.01 21.51
CA ASN A 323 12.96 -7.18 20.36
C ASN A 323 11.65 -6.40 20.54
N GLU A 324 11.05 -6.46 21.73
CA GLU A 324 9.86 -5.69 22.07
C GLU A 324 10.12 -4.18 21.98
N TRP A 325 11.23 -3.71 22.54
CA TRP A 325 11.63 -2.31 22.45
C TRP A 325 11.86 -1.85 20.99
N LEU A 326 12.49 -2.67 20.15
CA LEU A 326 12.65 -2.38 18.71
C LEU A 326 11.29 -2.29 18.00
N ALA A 327 10.36 -3.19 18.31
CA ALA A 327 9.02 -3.17 17.73
C ALA A 327 8.24 -1.90 18.12
N ASP A 328 8.42 -1.43 19.35
CA ASP A 328 7.72 -0.25 19.88
C ASP A 328 8.29 1.06 19.35
N ASN A 329 9.59 1.11 19.08
CA ASN A 329 10.28 2.32 18.60
C ASN A 329 10.43 2.38 17.07
N SER A 330 10.23 1.27 16.35
CA SER A 330 10.41 1.26 14.88
C SER A 330 9.25 1.85 14.08
N GLY A 331 8.07 2.04 14.69
CA GLY A 331 6.85 2.51 14.01
C GLY A 331 6.11 1.44 13.20
N ILE A 332 6.57 0.19 13.19
CA ILE A 332 5.97 -0.89 12.39
C ILE A 332 4.56 -1.29 12.85
N ARG A 333 4.28 -1.24 14.16
CA ARG A 333 2.95 -1.56 14.71
C ARG A 333 1.86 -0.62 14.19
N PRO A 334 1.98 0.73 14.33
CA PRO A 334 0.97 1.64 13.78
C PRO A 334 0.89 1.53 12.25
N LEU A 335 2.00 1.30 11.55
CA LEU A 335 1.99 1.08 10.10
C LEU A 335 1.13 -0.13 9.71
N ARG A 336 1.38 -1.29 10.33
CA ARG A 336 0.59 -2.51 10.08
C ARG A 336 -0.88 -2.29 10.41
N GLN A 337 -1.19 -1.60 11.50
CA GLN A 337 -2.57 -1.31 11.88
C GLN A 337 -3.29 -0.47 10.82
N ILE A 338 -2.66 0.60 10.31
CA ILE A 338 -3.23 1.45 9.26
C ILE A 338 -3.37 0.68 7.94
N LEU A 339 -2.36 -0.14 7.60
CA LEU A 339 -2.38 -0.97 6.41
C LEU A 339 -3.59 -1.91 6.38
N HIS A 340 -3.85 -2.63 7.48
CA HIS A 340 -4.93 -3.61 7.58
C HIS A 340 -6.32 -2.96 7.76
N ASN A 341 -6.41 -1.86 8.51
CA ASN A 341 -7.71 -1.29 8.89
C ASN A 341 -8.26 -0.24 7.91
N SER A 342 -7.39 0.46 7.17
CA SER A 342 -7.82 1.60 6.35
C SER A 342 -7.35 1.46 4.92
N VAL A 343 -6.07 1.15 4.71
CA VAL A 343 -5.54 0.99 3.35
C VAL A 343 -6.18 -0.23 2.65
N ALA A 344 -6.32 -1.36 3.33
CA ALA A 344 -6.94 -2.56 2.76
C ALA A 344 -8.44 -2.37 2.42
N GLU A 345 -9.16 -1.56 3.18
CA GLU A 345 -10.55 -1.19 2.90
C GLU A 345 -10.65 -0.43 1.58
N PHE A 346 -9.91 0.68 1.45
CA PHE A 346 -9.91 1.46 0.21
C PHE A 346 -9.23 0.75 -0.97
N ALA A 347 -8.31 -0.17 -0.72
CA ALA A 347 -7.78 -1.07 -1.75
C ALA A 347 -8.91 -1.95 -2.33
N SER A 348 -9.78 -2.49 -1.48
CA SER A 348 -10.93 -3.27 -1.93
C SER A 348 -11.92 -2.41 -2.73
N VAL A 349 -12.15 -1.15 -2.31
CA VAL A 349 -12.97 -0.19 -3.07
C VAL A 349 -12.35 0.14 -4.42
N HIS A 350 -11.04 0.43 -4.48
CA HIS A 350 -10.35 0.73 -5.72
C HIS A 350 -10.40 -0.45 -6.69
N ARG A 351 -10.20 -1.68 -6.19
CA ARG A 351 -10.35 -2.89 -6.99
C ARG A 351 -11.76 -3.04 -7.55
N ALA A 352 -12.78 -2.90 -6.71
CA ALA A 352 -14.17 -3.00 -7.12
C ALA A 352 -14.51 -1.95 -8.20
N GLN A 353 -13.94 -0.75 -8.08
CA GLN A 353 -14.04 0.29 -9.08
C GLN A 353 -13.35 -0.08 -10.40
N ARG A 354 -12.14 -0.67 -10.36
CA ARG A 354 -11.46 -1.17 -11.57
C ARG A 354 -12.29 -2.26 -12.26
N ILE A 355 -12.86 -3.18 -11.50
CA ILE A 355 -13.75 -4.23 -12.02
C ILE A 355 -14.97 -3.61 -12.71
N LEU A 356 -15.60 -2.61 -12.10
CA LEU A 356 -16.74 -1.92 -12.69
C LEU A 356 -16.36 -1.22 -14.01
N LEU A 357 -15.21 -0.54 -14.06
CA LEU A 357 -14.71 0.06 -15.30
C LEU A 357 -14.44 -0.98 -16.40
N GLU A 358 -13.95 -2.15 -16.01
CA GLU A 358 -13.70 -3.22 -16.96
C GLU A 358 -15.00 -3.75 -17.58
N LEU A 359 -16.08 -3.89 -16.78
CA LEU A 359 -17.41 -4.20 -17.29
C LEU A 359 -17.95 -3.10 -18.21
N GLU A 360 -17.70 -1.83 -17.89
CA GLU A 360 -18.08 -0.68 -18.72
C GLU A 360 -17.34 -0.67 -20.07
N ASN A 361 -16.05 -0.98 -20.07
CA ASN A 361 -15.27 -1.10 -21.28
C ASN A 361 -15.76 -2.26 -22.17
N LEU A 362 -16.17 -3.38 -21.57
CA LEU A 362 -16.82 -4.48 -22.30
C LEU A 362 -18.18 -4.04 -22.88
N ALA A 363 -18.97 -3.28 -22.13
CA ALA A 363 -20.22 -2.68 -22.61
C ALA A 363 -20.03 -1.69 -23.78
N TYR A 364 -18.82 -1.17 -23.99
CA TYR A 364 -18.50 -0.32 -25.14
C TYR A 364 -18.00 -1.11 -26.36
N SER A 365 -17.12 -2.09 -26.12
CA SER A 365 -16.34 -2.77 -27.17
C SER A 365 -16.94 -4.08 -27.69
N HIS A 366 -17.77 -4.76 -26.88
CA HIS A 366 -18.24 -6.12 -27.19
C HIS A 366 -19.53 -6.13 -28.03
N PRO A 367 -19.74 -7.11 -28.95
CA PRO A 367 -20.99 -7.21 -29.74
C PRO A 367 -22.27 -7.31 -28.89
N ALA A 368 -22.21 -7.96 -27.73
CA ALA A 368 -23.33 -8.07 -26.78
C ALA A 368 -23.55 -6.82 -25.90
N ARG A 369 -23.06 -5.65 -26.33
CA ARG A 369 -23.04 -4.39 -25.57
C ARG A 369 -24.33 -4.04 -24.82
N ASP A 370 -25.50 -4.24 -25.44
CA ASP A 370 -26.76 -3.78 -24.85
C ASP A 370 -27.15 -4.61 -23.62
N HIS A 371 -26.86 -5.92 -23.63
CA HIS A 371 -27.05 -6.79 -22.46
C HIS A 371 -26.05 -6.45 -21.35
N ILE A 372 -24.78 -6.21 -21.71
CA ILE A 372 -23.73 -5.85 -20.75
C ILE A 372 -24.02 -4.49 -20.11
N ARG A 373 -24.54 -3.52 -20.87
CA ARG A 373 -25.02 -2.22 -20.34
C ARG A 373 -26.13 -2.41 -19.30
N GLY A 374 -27.06 -3.34 -19.54
CA GLY A 374 -28.08 -3.71 -18.55
C GLY A 374 -27.48 -4.22 -17.24
N ILE A 375 -26.46 -5.09 -17.33
CA ILE A 375 -25.73 -5.61 -16.15
C ILE A 375 -25.02 -4.46 -15.42
N VAL A 376 -24.28 -3.62 -16.12
CA VAL A 376 -23.57 -2.46 -15.55
C VAL A 376 -24.54 -1.50 -14.86
N HIS A 377 -25.69 -1.23 -15.48
CA HIS A 377 -26.72 -0.37 -14.90
C HIS A 377 -27.26 -0.95 -13.59
N GLN A 378 -27.56 -2.25 -13.54
CA GLN A 378 -28.00 -2.93 -12.32
C GLN A 378 -26.96 -2.86 -11.20
N VAL A 379 -25.68 -3.04 -11.52
CA VAL A 379 -24.59 -2.90 -10.54
C VAL A 379 -24.51 -1.48 -10.00
N ARG A 380 -24.63 -0.45 -10.85
CA ARG A 380 -24.58 0.96 -10.44
C ARG A 380 -25.77 1.40 -9.59
N GLU A 381 -26.93 0.78 -9.77
CA GLU A 381 -28.14 1.06 -8.98
C GLU A 381 -28.19 0.28 -7.65
N ASP A 382 -27.31 -0.71 -7.45
CA ASP A 382 -27.21 -1.43 -6.18
C ASP A 382 -26.70 -0.49 -5.07
N PRO A 383 -27.44 -0.29 -3.96
CA PRO A 383 -27.00 0.57 -2.86
C PRO A 383 -25.65 0.17 -2.26
N ALA A 384 -25.29 -1.12 -2.32
CA ALA A 384 -23.98 -1.59 -1.86
C ALA A 384 -22.83 -0.99 -2.68
N MET A 385 -23.05 -0.64 -3.95
CA MET A 385 -22.04 -0.10 -4.85
C MET A 385 -21.85 1.41 -4.72
N GLN A 386 -22.63 2.09 -3.88
CA GLN A 386 -22.54 3.54 -3.70
C GLN A 386 -21.11 4.05 -3.37
N PRO A 387 -20.33 3.41 -2.47
CA PRO A 387 -18.96 3.84 -2.20
C PRO A 387 -18.04 3.70 -3.42
N ILE A 388 -18.30 2.72 -4.30
CA ILE A 388 -17.49 2.46 -5.50
C ILE A 388 -17.76 3.55 -6.54
N VAL A 389 -19.03 3.94 -6.71
CA VAL A 389 -19.42 5.04 -7.60
C VAL A 389 -18.85 6.37 -7.10
N LEU A 390 -18.94 6.65 -5.79
CA LEU A 390 -18.34 7.83 -5.16
C LEU A 390 -16.82 7.86 -5.34
N PHE A 391 -16.15 6.71 -5.18
CA PHE A 391 -14.70 6.60 -5.38
C PHE A 391 -14.30 6.88 -6.83
N GLY A 392 -15.05 6.36 -7.80
CA GLY A 392 -14.83 6.66 -9.22
C GLY A 392 -15.01 8.15 -9.55
N ALA A 393 -16.03 8.79 -8.97
CA ALA A 393 -16.24 10.23 -9.10
C ALA A 393 -15.08 11.02 -8.45
N LEU A 394 -14.61 10.60 -7.27
CA LEU A 394 -13.47 11.24 -6.60
C LEU A 394 -12.23 11.19 -7.48
N ARG A 395 -11.89 10.03 -8.04
CA ARG A 395 -10.70 9.89 -8.88
C ARG A 395 -10.79 10.78 -10.12
N SER A 396 -11.94 10.78 -10.79
CA SER A 396 -12.18 11.65 -11.96
C SER A 396 -12.05 13.13 -11.61
N MET A 397 -12.53 13.54 -10.43
CA MET A 397 -12.36 14.90 -9.93
C MET A 397 -10.91 15.24 -9.57
N LEU A 398 -10.17 14.32 -8.95
CA LEU A 398 -8.75 14.53 -8.63
C LEU A 398 -7.88 14.65 -9.89
N GLU A 399 -8.28 14.02 -10.99
CA GLU A 399 -7.64 14.17 -12.30
C GLU A 399 -8.00 15.51 -12.96
N ALA A 400 -9.27 15.93 -12.89
CA ALA A 400 -9.76 17.14 -13.55
C ALA A 400 -9.46 18.45 -12.76
N ASP A 401 -9.83 18.50 -11.49
CA ASP A 401 -9.58 19.61 -10.58
C ASP A 401 -9.48 19.12 -9.11
N PRO A 402 -8.26 18.82 -8.62
CA PRO A 402 -8.05 18.38 -7.25
C PRO A 402 -8.48 19.39 -6.17
N ARG A 403 -8.57 20.67 -6.50
CA ARG A 403 -8.90 21.75 -5.54
C ARG A 403 -10.39 22.08 -5.53
N SER A 404 -11.18 21.44 -6.37
CA SER A 404 -12.62 21.64 -6.40
C SER A 404 -13.24 21.27 -5.04
N PRO A 405 -14.16 22.09 -4.51
CA PRO A 405 -14.97 21.75 -3.33
C PRO A 405 -15.71 20.41 -3.48
N VAL A 406 -16.05 20.01 -4.71
CA VAL A 406 -16.70 18.73 -5.02
C VAL A 406 -15.80 17.54 -4.65
N ALA A 407 -14.50 17.63 -4.93
CA ALA A 407 -13.54 16.59 -4.54
C ALA A 407 -13.44 16.46 -3.01
N ALA A 408 -13.46 17.58 -2.28
CA ALA A 408 -13.43 17.59 -0.82
C ALA A 408 -14.69 16.96 -0.20
N GLU A 409 -15.87 17.21 -0.78
CA GLU A 409 -17.13 16.58 -0.34
C GLU A 409 -17.14 15.06 -0.61
N LEU A 410 -16.73 14.63 -1.81
CA LEU A 410 -16.60 13.21 -2.16
C LEU A 410 -15.66 12.47 -1.20
N ARG A 411 -14.49 13.06 -0.92
CA ARG A 411 -13.53 12.52 0.04
C ARG A 411 -14.14 12.37 1.43
N ARG A 412 -14.88 13.37 1.91
CA ARG A 412 -15.53 13.33 3.22
C ARG A 412 -16.58 12.23 3.31
N LEU A 413 -17.42 12.09 2.29
CA LEU A 413 -18.43 11.03 2.22
C LEU A 413 -17.82 9.62 2.25
N LEU A 414 -16.64 9.45 1.64
CA LEU A 414 -15.92 8.18 1.62
C LEU A 414 -15.19 7.89 2.93
N GLN A 415 -14.68 8.91 3.63
CA GLN A 415 -13.95 8.74 4.89
C GLN A 415 -14.87 8.61 6.12
N GLY A 416 -16.08 9.17 6.08
CA GLY A 416 -17.01 9.14 7.20
C GLY A 416 -17.55 7.74 7.49
N ARG A 417 -17.46 7.28 8.75
CA ARG A 417 -17.96 5.97 9.18
C ARG A 417 -19.43 6.02 9.58
N THR A 418 -19.85 7.15 10.12
CA THR A 418 -21.26 7.44 10.47
C THR A 418 -21.89 8.39 9.47
N VAL A 419 -23.23 8.41 9.41
CA VAL A 419 -23.98 9.39 8.60
C VAL A 419 -23.62 10.82 8.99
N ALA A 420 -23.41 11.09 10.28
CA ALA A 420 -23.03 12.40 10.78
C ALA A 420 -21.63 12.82 10.29
N GLU A 421 -20.63 11.94 10.40
CA GLU A 421 -19.27 12.22 9.92
C GLU A 421 -19.21 12.44 8.41
N LYS A 422 -20.00 11.69 7.63
CA LYS A 422 -20.15 11.88 6.18
C LYS A 422 -20.61 13.29 5.82
N LEU A 423 -21.36 13.94 6.71
CA LEU A 423 -21.82 15.32 6.56
C LEU A 423 -20.90 16.35 7.21
N GLY A 424 -19.79 15.94 7.84
CA GLY A 424 -18.87 16.82 8.56
C GLY A 424 -19.31 17.19 9.98
N LEU A 425 -20.27 16.44 10.54
CA LEU A 425 -20.74 16.59 11.92
C LEU A 425 -20.02 15.61 12.86
N PRO A 426 -19.98 15.89 14.17
CA PRO A 426 -19.53 14.92 15.16
C PRO A 426 -20.36 13.62 15.09
N PRO A 427 -19.78 12.44 15.40
CA PRO A 427 -20.48 11.16 15.30
C PRO A 427 -21.73 11.07 16.18
N GLU A 428 -21.76 11.86 17.27
CA GLU A 428 -22.86 11.92 18.25
C GLU A 428 -23.92 12.99 17.91
N ALA A 429 -23.87 13.59 16.72
CA ALA A 429 -24.79 14.67 16.34
C ALA A 429 -26.25 14.18 16.32
N PRO A 430 -27.21 14.94 16.88
CA PRO A 430 -28.63 14.58 16.86
C PRO A 430 -29.16 14.39 15.44
N ILE A 431 -30.04 13.42 15.25
CA ILE A 431 -30.61 13.07 13.93
C ILE A 431 -31.26 14.26 13.20
N GLN A 432 -31.83 15.22 13.94
CA GLN A 432 -32.41 16.43 13.35
C GLN A 432 -31.34 17.34 12.74
N GLN A 433 -30.19 17.46 13.41
CA GLN A 433 -29.05 18.22 12.90
C GLN A 433 -28.43 17.52 11.68
N VAL A 434 -28.32 16.19 11.72
CA VAL A 434 -27.86 15.37 10.59
C VAL A 434 -28.76 15.58 9.36
N ARG A 435 -30.08 15.49 9.51
CA ARG A 435 -31.03 15.72 8.41
C ARG A 435 -30.99 17.15 7.88
N ALA A 436 -30.87 18.14 8.76
CA ALA A 436 -30.74 19.54 8.37
C ALA A 436 -29.47 19.76 7.53
N GLU A 437 -28.34 19.23 7.97
CA GLU A 437 -27.06 19.33 7.25
C GLU A 437 -27.11 18.59 5.91
N ALA A 438 -27.72 17.40 5.84
CA ALA A 438 -27.91 16.68 4.58
C ALA A 438 -28.70 17.51 3.56
N ARG A 439 -29.74 18.22 3.98
CA ARG A 439 -30.51 19.13 3.11
C ARG A 439 -29.70 20.34 2.67
N THR A 440 -28.87 20.90 3.56
CA THR A 440 -27.94 21.99 3.22
C THR A 440 -26.95 21.54 2.15
N LYS A 441 -26.33 20.36 2.33
CA LYS A 441 -25.40 19.78 1.36
C LYS A 441 -26.06 19.42 0.03
N LEU A 442 -27.29 18.92 0.06
CA LEU A 442 -28.08 18.67 -1.15
C LEU A 442 -28.34 19.95 -1.94
N SER A 443 -28.79 21.01 -1.27
CA SER A 443 -29.02 22.33 -1.89
C SER A 443 -27.73 22.91 -2.48
N TRP A 444 -26.62 22.79 -1.74
CA TRP A 444 -25.31 23.20 -2.23
C TRP A 444 -24.92 22.44 -3.51
N ALA A 445 -25.04 21.12 -3.54
CA ALA A 445 -24.69 20.31 -4.71
C ALA A 445 -25.58 20.64 -5.93
N GLN A 446 -26.87 20.87 -5.72
CA GLN A 446 -27.79 21.34 -6.77
C GLN A 446 -27.39 22.73 -7.30
N GLY A 447 -26.94 23.63 -6.42
CA GLY A 447 -26.43 24.95 -6.82
C GLY A 447 -25.17 24.86 -7.67
N GLN A 448 -24.22 23.99 -7.31
CA GLN A 448 -22.99 23.76 -8.10
C GLN A 448 -23.30 23.14 -9.47
N ALA A 449 -24.33 22.28 -9.57
CA ALA A 449 -24.73 21.64 -10.83
C ALA A 449 -25.24 22.63 -11.89
N LEU A 450 -25.58 23.86 -11.51
CA LEU A 450 -26.00 24.91 -12.46
C LEU A 450 -24.82 25.59 -13.18
N SER A 451 -23.58 25.42 -12.69
CA SER A 451 -22.39 26.09 -13.21
C SER A 451 -21.19 25.13 -13.32
N THR A 452 -21.41 23.94 -13.86
CA THR A 452 -20.35 22.92 -13.99
C THR A 452 -19.29 23.34 -15.01
N MET A 453 -18.02 23.09 -14.69
CA MET A 453 -16.89 23.46 -15.56
C MET A 453 -16.32 22.27 -16.32
N THR A 454 -16.54 21.04 -15.86
CA THR A 454 -16.01 19.82 -16.48
C THR A 454 -17.02 18.67 -16.48
N ALA A 455 -16.85 17.69 -17.38
CA ALA A 455 -17.67 16.48 -17.41
C ALA A 455 -17.50 15.61 -16.15
N ALA A 456 -16.30 15.60 -15.57
CA ALA A 456 -16.03 14.90 -14.31
C ALA A 456 -16.83 15.51 -13.15
N GLU A 457 -16.90 16.84 -13.10
CA GLU A 457 -17.64 17.59 -12.09
C GLU A 457 -19.16 17.37 -12.22
N ASP A 458 -19.69 17.38 -13.44
CA ASP A 458 -21.11 17.09 -13.67
C ASP A 458 -21.51 15.69 -13.19
N ALA A 459 -20.73 14.66 -13.57
CA ALA A 459 -20.96 13.29 -13.13
C ALA A 459 -20.81 13.12 -11.61
N ALA A 460 -19.83 13.81 -11.01
CA ALA A 460 -19.63 13.83 -9.56
C ALA A 460 -20.81 14.46 -8.83
N LEU A 461 -21.33 15.59 -9.31
CA LEU A 461 -22.46 16.28 -8.70
C LEU A 461 -23.75 15.47 -8.80
N VAL A 462 -24.00 14.77 -9.90
CA VAL A 462 -25.13 13.82 -10.00
C VAL A 462 -25.04 12.75 -8.90
N THR A 463 -23.85 12.22 -8.67
CA THR A 463 -23.60 11.21 -7.63
C THR A 463 -23.78 11.80 -6.22
N LEU A 464 -23.30 13.02 -5.98
CA LEU A 464 -23.47 13.73 -4.70
C LEU A 464 -24.93 14.03 -4.41
N ILE A 465 -25.68 14.59 -5.37
CA ILE A 465 -27.11 14.91 -5.24
C ILE A 465 -27.89 13.64 -4.87
N ARG A 466 -27.64 12.53 -5.57
CA ARG A 466 -28.26 11.24 -5.24
C ARG A 466 -27.94 10.81 -3.81
N THR A 467 -26.66 10.89 -3.42
CA THR A 467 -26.20 10.49 -2.08
C THR A 467 -26.84 11.34 -0.98
N TYR A 468 -26.78 12.66 -1.07
CA TYR A 468 -27.34 13.55 -0.06
C TYR A 468 -28.86 13.46 0.01
N ASN A 469 -29.54 13.23 -1.13
CA ASN A 469 -30.97 12.98 -1.12
C ASN A 469 -31.32 11.76 -0.28
N THR A 470 -30.59 10.64 -0.46
CA THR A 470 -30.77 9.43 0.38
C THR A 470 -30.46 9.71 1.86
N LEU A 471 -29.42 10.47 2.17
CA LEU A 471 -29.07 10.82 3.57
C LEU A 471 -30.04 11.80 4.23
N SER A 472 -30.84 12.52 3.44
CA SER A 472 -31.80 13.51 3.93
C SER A 472 -33.17 12.95 4.30
N GLN A 473 -33.46 11.71 3.89
CA GLN A 473 -34.64 10.93 4.26
C GLN A 473 -34.44 10.32 5.65
#